data_AF-A0A060M1S0-F1
#
_entry.id   AF-A0A060M1S0-F1
#
_cell.length_a   1.000
_cell.length_b   1.000
_cell.length_c   1.000
_cell.angle_alpha   90.00
_cell.angle_beta   90.00
_cell.angle_gamma   90.00
#
_symmetry.space_group_name_H-M   'P 1'
#
loop_
_entity.id
_entity.type
_entity.pdbx_description
1 polymer ?
#
loop_
_entity_poly.entity_id
_entity_poly.type
_entity_poly.pdbx_seq_one_letter_code
_entity_poly.pdbx_strand_id
1 'polypeptide(L)' 'MQTRQLKQEAIALHRKGKMELKSTVPLTTEYDMSLAYTPGVAEPCKLIAEDKSAVYDQTIKGNLVAIVL' A
#
# COMPACT_ATOMS: atom_id res chain seq x y z
N MET A 1 16.72 0.31 36.10
CA MET A 1 16.76 1.67 35.54
C MET A 1 16.30 1.77 34.07
N GLN A 2 15.90 0.68 33.40
CA GLN A 2 15.55 0.67 31.96
C GLN A 2 14.09 1.05 31.63
N THR A 3 13.14 0.88 32.56
CA THR A 3 11.70 0.96 32.28
C THR A 3 11.17 2.38 32.04
N ARG A 4 11.75 3.39 32.72
CA ARG A 4 11.34 4.80 32.58
C ARG A 4 11.76 5.38 31.23
N GLN A 5 12.93 4.97 30.75
CA GLN A 5 13.46 5.36 29.45
C GLN A 5 12.62 4.74 28.31
N LEU A 6 12.33 3.44 28.39
CA LEU A 6 11.46 2.74 27.42
C LEU A 6 10.07 3.40 27.29
N LYS A 7 9.48 3.83 28.42
CA LYS A 7 8.19 4.54 28.41
C LYS A 7 8.26 5.85 27.62
N GLN A 8 9.31 6.65 27.83
CA GLN A 8 9.46 7.94 27.15
C GLN A 8 9.73 7.76 25.64
N GLU A 9 10.57 6.79 25.29
CA GLU A 9 10.87 6.43 23.89
C GLU A 9 9.62 5.91 23.18
N ALA A 10 8.84 5.04 23.81
CA ALA A 10 7.58 4.55 23.25
C ALA A 10 6.59 5.71 23.01
N ILE A 11 6.43 6.63 23.96
CA ILE A 11 5.57 7.81 23.78
C ILE A 11 6.09 8.66 22.62
N ALA A 12 7.40 8.91 22.52
CA ALA A 12 7.97 9.70 21.45
C ALA A 12 7.76 9.06 20.06
N LEU A 13 7.96 7.73 19.95
CA LEU A 13 7.76 6.96 18.73
C LEU A 13 6.34 7.09 18.17
N HIS A 14 5.32 7.10 19.04
CA HIS A 14 3.92 7.09 18.60
C HIS A 14 3.38 8.47 18.19
N ARG A 15 4.13 9.57 18.42
CA ARG A 15 3.64 10.95 18.21
C ARG A 15 3.22 11.28 16.78
N LYS A 16 3.61 10.48 15.77
CA LYS A 16 3.23 10.67 14.36
C LYS A 16 2.49 9.47 13.75
N GLY A 17 2.01 8.55 14.59
CA GLY A 17 1.52 7.26 14.11
C GLY A 17 2.66 6.35 13.63
N LYS A 18 2.29 5.16 13.17
CA LYS A 18 3.24 4.08 12.84
C LYS A 18 2.94 3.41 11.50
N MET A 19 1.95 3.91 10.77
CA MET A 19 1.54 3.35 9.48
C MET A 19 1.70 4.43 8.41
N GLU A 20 2.18 3.99 7.25
CA GLU A 20 2.31 4.81 6.05
C GLU A 20 1.89 3.97 4.84
N LEU A 21 1.46 4.64 3.78
CA LEU A 21 1.24 4.04 2.47
C LEU A 21 2.32 4.57 1.54
N LYS A 22 2.97 3.67 0.78
CA LYS A 22 4.00 4.00 -0.18
C LYS A 22 3.72 3.31 -1.50
N SER A 23 4.07 3.97 -2.61
CA SER A 23 4.00 3.35 -3.93
C SER A 23 4.97 2.16 -3.98
N THR A 24 4.52 1.06 -4.55
CA THR A 24 5.34 -0.13 -4.80
C THR A 24 6.14 0.00 -6.10
N VAL A 25 5.84 1.00 -6.92
CA VAL A 25 6.51 1.28 -8.21
C VAL A 25 6.98 2.73 -8.27
N PRO A 26 8.06 3.04 -9.01
CA PRO A 26 8.47 4.42 -9.27
C PRO A 26 7.42 5.18 -10.08
N LEU A 27 7.17 6.44 -9.70
CA LEU A 27 6.27 7.36 -10.41
C LEU A 27 7.02 8.69 -10.63
N THR A 28 7.99 8.65 -11.54
CA THR A 28 8.93 9.76 -11.77
C THR A 28 8.66 10.53 -13.06
N THR A 29 7.91 9.93 -13.98
CA THR A 29 7.62 10.49 -15.31
C THR A 29 6.12 10.50 -15.61
N GLU A 30 5.72 11.29 -16.61
CA GLU A 30 4.35 11.27 -17.15
C GLU A 30 3.97 9.91 -17.74
N TYR A 31 4.95 9.18 -18.29
CA TYR A 31 4.75 7.83 -18.79
C TYR A 31 4.45 6.86 -17.64
N ASP A 32 5.17 6.95 -16.52
CA ASP A 32 4.89 6.14 -15.32
C ASP A 32 3.46 6.38 -14.82
N MET A 33 3.02 7.65 -14.82
CA MET A 33 1.65 8.02 -14.46
C MET A 33 0.61 7.48 -15.45
N SER A 34 0.93 7.49 -16.74
CA SER A 34 0.04 6.95 -17.78
C SER A 34 -0.14 5.43 -17.68
N LEU A 35 0.86 4.72 -17.16
CA LEU A 35 0.79 3.29 -16.88
C LEU A 35 0.05 2.98 -15.57
N ALA A 36 0.39 3.69 -14.49
CA ALA A 36 -0.19 3.47 -13.16
C ALA A 36 -1.65 3.97 -13.06
N TYR A 37 -2.04 4.89 -13.93
CA TYR A 37 -3.36 5.49 -13.97
C TYR A 37 -3.91 5.49 -15.40
N THR A 38 -4.76 6.45 -15.75
CA THR A 38 -5.33 6.55 -17.10
C THR A 38 -4.23 6.86 -18.13
N PRO A 39 -4.18 6.15 -19.27
CA PRO A 39 -5.10 5.09 -19.72
C PRO A 39 -4.72 3.66 -19.30
N GLY A 40 -3.48 3.41 -18.84
CA GLY A 40 -2.93 2.07 -18.61
C GLY A 40 -3.69 1.22 -17.60
N VAL A 41 -4.25 1.83 -16.55
CA VAL A 41 -5.04 1.16 -15.51
C VAL A 41 -6.28 0.43 -16.05
N ALA A 42 -6.74 0.76 -17.27
CA ALA A 42 -7.89 0.11 -17.87
C ALA A 42 -7.66 -1.39 -18.17
N GLU A 43 -6.42 -1.78 -18.49
CA GLU A 43 -6.11 -3.17 -18.86
C GLU A 43 -6.24 -4.16 -17.70
N PRO A 44 -5.66 -3.94 -16.49
CA PRO A 44 -5.92 -4.81 -15.35
C PRO A 44 -7.40 -4.77 -14.92
N CYS A 45 -8.12 -3.66 -15.12
CA CYS A 45 -9.57 -3.60 -14.86
C CYS A 45 -10.37 -4.53 -15.79
N LYS A 46 -10.07 -4.54 -17.10
CA LYS A 46 -10.71 -5.45 -18.07
C LYS A 46 -10.41 -6.91 -17.73
N LEU A 47 -9.15 -7.22 -17.41
CA LEU A 47 -8.76 -8.57 -17.03
C LEU A 47 -9.52 -9.08 -15.81
N ILE A 48 -9.69 -8.25 -14.77
CA ILE A 48 -10.47 -8.60 -13.57
C ILE A 48 -11.97 -8.72 -13.88
N ALA A 49 -12.48 -7.94 -14.85
CA ALA A 49 -13.86 -8.03 -15.27
C ALA A 49 -14.16 -9.35 -16.00
N GLU A 50 -13.22 -9.85 -16.81
CA GLU A 50 -13.28 -11.13 -17.49
C GLU A 50 -13.07 -12.31 -16.52
N ASP A 51 -12.05 -12.23 -15.67
CA ASP A 51 -11.75 -13.22 -14.63
C ASP A 51 -11.52 -12.55 -13.26
N LYS A 52 -12.49 -12.73 -12.36
CA LYS A 52 -12.42 -12.19 -11.00
C LYS A 52 -11.27 -12.76 -10.18
N SER A 53 -10.72 -13.92 -10.52
CA SER A 53 -9.59 -14.50 -9.79
C SER A 53 -8.29 -13.70 -9.99
N ALA A 54 -8.15 -13.02 -11.14
CA ALA A 54 -6.98 -12.20 -11.47
C ALA A 54 -6.74 -11.05 -10.47
N VAL A 55 -7.74 -10.67 -9.66
CA VAL A 55 -7.58 -9.66 -8.60
C VAL A 55 -6.45 -9.98 -7.62
N TYR A 56 -6.12 -11.26 -7.40
CA TYR A 56 -5.06 -11.67 -6.47
C TYR A 56 -3.66 -11.43 -7.04
N ASP A 57 -3.51 -11.47 -8.36
CA ASP A 57 -2.23 -11.23 -9.05
C ASP A 57 -2.06 -9.76 -9.47
N GLN A 58 -3.17 -9.10 -9.82
CA GLN A 58 -3.17 -7.75 -10.40
C GLN A 58 -3.34 -6.62 -9.37
N THR A 59 -3.51 -6.95 -8.08
CA THR A 59 -3.74 -5.94 -7.03
C THR A 59 -3.02 -6.31 -5.73
N ILE A 60 -3.04 -5.40 -4.77
CA ILE A 60 -2.51 -5.65 -3.42
C ILE A 60 -3.27 -6.73 -2.64
N LYS A 61 -4.43 -7.20 -3.13
CA LYS A 61 -5.31 -8.13 -2.41
C LYS A 61 -4.63 -9.46 -2.03
N GLY A 62 -3.65 -9.93 -2.81
CA GLY A 62 -2.88 -11.13 -2.48
C GLY A 62 -2.03 -11.02 -1.20
N ASN A 63 -1.72 -9.80 -0.76
CA ASN A 63 -0.83 -9.54 0.38
C ASN A 63 -1.41 -8.57 1.44
N LEU A 64 -2.59 -7.98 1.18
CA LEU A 64 -3.23 -7.04 2.10
C LEU A 64 -4.08 -7.78 3.15
N VAL A 65 -3.78 -7.56 4.43
CA VAL A 65 -4.58 -8.05 5.56
C VAL A 65 -5.14 -6.87 6.36
N ALA A 66 -6.45 -6.86 6.56
CA ALA A 66 -7.12 -5.90 7.44
C ALA A 66 -7.15 -6.42 8.88
N ILE A 67 -6.71 -5.60 9.84
CA ILE A 67 -6.82 -5.89 11.26
C ILE A 67 -8.18 -5.34 11.74
N VAL A 68 -9.14 -6.24 11.96
CA VAL A 68 -10.48 -5.90 12.48
C VAL A 68 -10.52 -6.24 13.96
N LEU A 69 -10.97 -5.28 14.78
CA LEU A 69 -11.14 -5.41 16.24
C LEU A 69 -12.60 -5.64 16.60
#